data_AF-A0A0N5CM16-F1
#
_entry.id   AF-A0A0N5CM16-F1
#
_cell.length_a   1.000
_cell.length_b   1.000
_cell.length_c   1.000
_cell.angle_alpha   90.00
_cell.angle_beta   90.00
_cell.angle_gamma   90.00
#
_symmetry.space_group_name_H-M   'P 1'
#
loop_
_entity.id
_entity.type
_entity.pdbx_description
1 polymer ?
#
loop_
_entity_poly.entity_id
_entity_poly.type
_entity_poly.pdbx_seq_one_letter_code
_entity_poly.pdbx_strand_id
1 'polypeptide(L)'
;LTTSGPPFDAGSATSFRVKDIATAIFFLSTIGPDSLFRMILCKSPSERTLEELELVYEELLHVKALAHLSTMVKRKLAAVVFFEQHQHAGHVLFRQGDQGNCWYIVLKGSVDVIIRGRGMVCTLREGDDFGKLALVNDAPRAATVVLREDKSQFLRVDKNDFNR
;
A
#
# COMPACT_ATOMS: atom_id res chain seq x y z
N LEU A 1 49.09 -13.08 -41.03
CA LEU A 1 47.81 -12.42 -40.68
C LEU A 1 46.98 -13.43 -39.91
N THR A 2 46.85 -13.16 -38.61
CA THR A 2 46.27 -14.00 -37.55
C THR A 2 44.79 -13.71 -37.38
N THR A 3 43.94 -14.73 -37.23
CA THR A 3 42.66 -14.60 -36.49
C THR A 3 42.31 -15.93 -35.81
N SER A 4 42.86 -16.13 -34.61
CA SER A 4 42.34 -17.07 -33.62
C SER A 4 41.15 -16.41 -32.90
N GLY A 5 39.94 -16.94 -33.09
CA GLY A 5 38.76 -16.52 -32.34
C GLY A 5 38.82 -17.01 -30.88
N PRO A 6 38.23 -16.29 -29.91
CA PRO A 6 38.25 -16.69 -28.51
C PRO A 6 37.33 -17.89 -28.23
N PRO A 7 37.56 -18.66 -27.16
CA PRO A 7 36.71 -19.78 -26.78
C PRO A 7 35.37 -19.29 -26.24
N PHE A 8 34.31 -20.03 -26.56
CA PHE A 8 32.96 -19.82 -26.06
C PHE A 8 32.92 -20.19 -24.57
N ASP A 9 32.89 -19.18 -23.71
CA ASP A 9 32.86 -19.36 -22.25
C ASP A 9 31.45 -19.80 -21.83
N ALA A 10 31.34 -21.04 -21.33
CA ALA A 10 30.12 -21.57 -20.75
C ALA A 10 29.86 -20.88 -19.40
N GLY A 11 29.15 -19.74 -19.45
CA GLY A 11 28.72 -18.97 -18.28
C GLY A 11 27.77 -19.76 -17.39
N SER A 12 28.37 -20.46 -16.41
CA SER A 12 27.99 -20.51 -14.99
C SER A 12 26.51 -20.27 -14.69
N ALA A 13 25.81 -21.35 -14.32
CA ALA A 13 24.60 -21.28 -13.51
C ALA A 13 24.87 -20.37 -12.31
N THR A 14 24.25 -19.19 -12.29
CA THR A 14 24.38 -18.20 -11.22
C THR A 14 23.90 -18.82 -9.92
N SER A 15 24.84 -19.37 -9.15
CA SER A 15 24.66 -19.69 -7.74
C SER A 15 24.42 -18.37 -7.02
N PHE A 16 23.14 -18.06 -6.77
CA PHE A 16 22.73 -16.99 -5.88
C PHE A 16 23.37 -17.28 -4.51
N ARG A 17 24.38 -16.50 -4.13
CA ARG A 17 25.10 -16.74 -2.89
C ARG A 17 24.27 -16.19 -1.73
N VAL A 18 24.27 -16.91 -0.61
CA VAL A 18 23.65 -16.48 0.66
C VAL A 18 24.11 -15.06 1.08
N LYS A 19 25.30 -14.64 0.65
CA LYS A 19 25.84 -13.29 0.86
C LYS A 19 25.02 -12.20 0.17
N ASP A 20 24.48 -12.45 -1.02
CA ASP A 20 23.66 -11.49 -1.77
C ASP A 20 22.30 -11.27 -1.08
N ILE A 21 21.74 -12.34 -0.50
CA ILE A 21 20.53 -12.29 0.32
C ILE A 21 20.80 -11.53 1.62
N ALA A 22 21.92 -11.82 2.31
CA ALA A 22 22.28 -11.12 3.54
C ALA A 22 22.52 -9.62 3.31
N THR A 23 23.12 -9.23 2.19
CA THR A 23 23.32 -7.81 1.83
C THR A 23 22.00 -7.15 1.45
N ALA A 24 21.09 -7.83 0.75
CA ALA A 24 19.76 -7.31 0.45
C ALA A 24 18.92 -7.16 1.73
N ILE A 25 18.94 -8.14 2.62
CA ILE A 25 18.29 -8.07 3.94
C ILE A 25 18.88 -6.95 4.79
N PHE A 26 20.20 -6.79 4.79
CA PHE A 26 20.88 -5.69 5.49
C PHE A 26 20.47 -4.33 4.91
N PHE A 27 20.43 -4.19 3.58
CA PHE A 27 19.98 -2.97 2.90
C PHE A 27 18.50 -2.66 3.18
N LEU A 28 17.64 -3.68 3.18
CA LEU A 28 16.23 -3.56 3.56
C LEU A 28 16.08 -3.19 5.04
N SER A 29 16.89 -3.80 5.91
CA SER A 29 16.92 -3.52 7.35
C SER A 29 17.44 -2.10 7.66
N THR A 30 18.31 -1.54 6.81
CA THR A 30 18.76 -0.13 6.92
C THR A 30 17.70 0.90 6.50
N ILE A 31 16.56 0.48 5.94
CA ILE A 31 15.45 1.38 5.55
C ILE A 31 14.44 1.58 6.71
N GLY A 32 14.60 0.87 7.83
CA GLY A 32 13.78 1.02 9.05
C GLY A 32 12.70 -0.06 9.20
N PRO A 33 12.03 -0.13 10.37
CA PRO A 33 11.02 -1.15 10.70
C PRO A 33 9.86 -1.22 9.68
N ASP A 34 9.51 -0.07 9.08
CA ASP A 34 8.60 0.07 7.96
C ASP A 34 8.90 -0.81 6.74
N SER A 35 10.15 -1.24 6.54
CA SER A 35 10.58 -1.99 5.34
C SER A 35 9.95 -3.38 5.26
N LEU A 36 9.93 -4.12 6.38
CA LEU A 36 9.34 -5.46 6.44
C LEU A 36 7.82 -5.39 6.33
N PHE A 37 7.20 -4.43 7.02
CA PHE A 37 5.78 -4.12 6.89
C PHE A 37 5.38 -3.88 5.43
N ARG A 38 6.07 -2.95 4.75
CA ARG A 38 5.80 -2.63 3.34
C ARG A 38 6.08 -3.81 2.42
N MET A 39 7.15 -4.58 2.68
CA MET A 39 7.49 -5.76 1.90
C MET A 39 6.40 -6.83 1.98
N ILE A 40 5.83 -7.07 3.17
CA ILE A 40 4.70 -8.01 3.35
C ILE A 40 3.45 -7.48 2.65
N LEU A 41 3.16 -6.17 2.76
CA LEU A 41 1.98 -5.57 2.15
C LEU A 41 2.02 -5.49 0.62
N CYS A 42 3.19 -5.71 0.00
CA CYS A 42 3.32 -5.91 -1.45
C CYS A 42 2.81 -7.29 -1.90
N LYS A 43 2.71 -8.27 -1.01
CA LYS A 43 2.13 -9.60 -1.31
C LYS A 43 0.61 -9.52 -1.35
N SER A 44 -0.01 -10.39 -2.15
CA SER A 44 -1.46 -10.57 -2.10
C SER A 44 -1.88 -11.05 -0.70
N PRO A 45 -3.02 -10.58 -0.15
CA PRO A 45 -3.55 -11.04 1.14
C PRO A 45 -3.55 -12.57 1.33
N SER A 46 -3.86 -13.32 0.26
CA SER A 46 -3.89 -14.78 0.26
C SER A 46 -2.52 -15.46 0.34
N GLU A 47 -1.43 -14.74 0.10
CA GLU A 47 -0.06 -15.27 0.05
C GLU A 47 0.73 -15.01 1.34
N ARG A 48 0.13 -14.33 2.32
CA ARG A 48 0.77 -13.97 3.60
C ARG A 48 0.72 -15.13 4.57
N THR A 49 1.86 -15.43 5.20
CA THR A 49 1.93 -16.47 6.25
C THR A 49 1.34 -15.96 7.57
N LEU A 50 1.01 -16.87 8.50
CA LEU A 50 0.53 -16.48 9.84
C LEU A 50 1.53 -15.59 10.59
N GLU A 51 2.83 -15.87 10.45
CA GLU A 51 3.91 -15.07 11.04
C GLU A 51 3.93 -13.65 10.44
N GLU A 52 3.76 -13.53 9.12
CA GLU A 52 3.69 -12.25 8.43
C GLU A 52 2.45 -11.45 8.81
N LEU A 53 1.31 -12.11 9.02
CA LEU A 53 0.08 -11.46 9.48
C LEU A 53 0.24 -10.89 10.90
N GLU A 54 0.91 -11.61 11.80
CA GLU A 54 1.17 -11.11 13.16
C GLU A 54 2.14 -9.91 13.12
N LEU A 55 3.18 -9.95 12.27
CA LEU A 55 4.07 -8.81 12.05
C LEU A 55 3.32 -7.57 11.53
N VAL A 56 2.46 -7.75 10.52
CA VAL A 56 1.63 -6.64 10.01
C VAL A 56 0.73 -6.10 11.10
N TYR A 57 0.07 -6.98 11.87
CA TYR A 57 -0.80 -6.58 12.96
C TYR A 57 -0.07 -5.77 14.04
N GLU A 58 1.11 -6.22 14.48
CA GLU A 58 1.95 -5.50 15.44
C GLU A 58 2.34 -4.11 14.92
N GLU A 59 2.67 -3.97 13.64
CA GLU A 59 2.94 -2.67 13.03
C GLU A 59 1.69 -1.77 13.00
N LEU A 60 0.52 -2.32 12.64
CA LEU A 60 -0.75 -1.56 12.68
C LEU A 60 -1.12 -1.06 14.08
N LEU A 61 -0.61 -1.67 15.15
CA LEU A 61 -0.78 -1.15 16.52
C LEU A 61 -0.01 0.16 16.73
N HIS A 62 1.16 0.31 16.12
CA HIS A 62 2.06 1.46 16.27
C HIS A 62 1.78 2.60 15.29
N VAL A 63 1.06 2.32 14.20
CA VAL A 63 0.63 3.34 13.24
C VAL A 63 -0.34 4.32 13.91
N LYS A 64 0.12 5.55 14.16
CA LYS A 64 -0.67 6.63 14.78
C LYS A 64 -1.98 6.91 14.05
N ALA A 65 -1.95 6.85 12.71
CA ALA A 65 -3.12 7.02 11.86
C ALA A 65 -4.26 6.03 12.22
N LEU A 66 -3.93 4.84 12.72
CA LEU A 66 -4.90 3.80 13.07
C LEU A 66 -5.20 3.74 14.58
N ALA A 67 -4.68 4.66 15.38
CA ALA A 67 -4.83 4.64 16.84
C ALA A 67 -6.30 4.61 17.29
N HIS A 68 -7.21 5.18 16.50
CA HIS A 68 -8.65 5.23 16.78
C HIS A 68 -9.39 3.91 16.47
N LEU A 69 -8.77 2.97 15.75
CA LEU A 69 -9.38 1.69 15.42
C LEU A 69 -9.20 0.66 16.53
N SER A 70 -10.23 -0.15 16.77
CA SER A 70 -10.15 -1.22 17.76
C SER A 70 -9.16 -2.31 17.35
N THR A 71 -8.61 -3.00 18.34
CA THR A 71 -7.68 -4.12 18.15
C THR A 71 -8.21 -5.19 17.20
N MET A 72 -9.52 -5.47 17.26
CA MET A 72 -10.17 -6.43 16.37
C MET A 72 -10.22 -5.95 14.92
N VAL A 73 -10.48 -4.65 14.70
CA VAL A 73 -10.45 -4.07 13.35
C VAL A 73 -9.03 -4.12 12.79
N LYS A 74 -8.02 -3.78 13.59
CA LYS A 74 -6.60 -3.88 13.16
C LYS A 74 -6.20 -5.31 12.79
N ARG A 75 -6.64 -6.30 13.59
CA ARG A 75 -6.38 -7.73 13.31
C ARG A 75 -7.03 -8.17 12.00
N LYS A 76 -8.27 -7.77 11.75
CA LYS A 76 -8.94 -8.01 10.46
C LYS A 76 -8.21 -7.31 9.31
N LEU A 77 -7.82 -6.04 9.49
CA LEU A 77 -7.09 -5.26 8.49
C LEU A 77 -5.78 -5.93 8.09
N ALA A 78 -5.00 -6.45 9.03
CA ALA A 78 -3.72 -7.14 8.74
C ALA A 78 -3.87 -8.24 7.68
N ALA A 79 -4.99 -8.96 7.71
CA ALA A 79 -5.29 -10.05 6.80
C ALA A 79 -5.64 -9.62 5.38
N VAL A 80 -6.06 -8.36 5.15
CA VAL A 80 -6.70 -7.95 3.88
C VAL A 80 -6.14 -6.66 3.28
N VAL A 81 -5.37 -5.90 4.04
CA VAL A 81 -4.95 -4.56 3.64
C VAL A 81 -3.84 -4.61 2.58
N PHE A 82 -3.86 -3.68 1.65
CA PHE A 82 -2.79 -3.42 0.68
C PHE A 82 -2.10 -2.10 1.00
N PHE A 83 -0.82 -2.01 0.65
CA PHE A 83 -0.09 -0.75 0.67
C PHE A 83 -0.14 -0.11 -0.72
N GLU A 84 -0.55 1.16 -0.79
CA GLU A 84 -0.60 1.94 -2.04
C GLU A 84 0.14 3.27 -1.86
N GLN A 85 0.99 3.64 -2.82
CA GLN A 85 1.74 4.89 -2.81
C GLN A 85 1.64 5.58 -4.17
N HIS A 86 1.48 6.90 -4.15
CA HIS A 86 1.50 7.73 -5.34
C HIS A 86 2.58 8.81 -5.21
N GLN A 87 3.27 9.08 -6.31
CA GLN A 87 4.44 9.96 -6.29
C GLN A 87 4.08 11.45 -6.37
N HIS A 88 3.00 11.80 -7.07
CA HIS A 88 2.73 13.18 -7.48
C HIS A 88 1.43 13.73 -6.91
N ALA A 89 1.49 14.95 -6.37
CA ALA A 89 0.34 15.78 -6.08
C ALA A 89 -0.50 16.02 -7.33
N GLY A 90 -1.80 16.24 -7.15
CA GLY A 90 -2.77 16.36 -8.24
C GLY A 90 -3.23 15.02 -8.83
N HIS A 91 -2.63 13.89 -8.43
CA HIS A 91 -3.11 12.58 -8.85
C HIS A 91 -4.54 12.35 -8.34
N VAL A 92 -5.45 11.96 -9.23
CA VAL A 92 -6.85 11.66 -8.90
C VAL A 92 -6.97 10.19 -8.54
N LEU A 93 -7.27 9.88 -7.27
CA LEU A 93 -7.46 8.49 -6.83
C LEU A 93 -8.71 7.86 -7.45
N PHE A 94 -9.81 8.61 -7.42
CA PHE A 94 -11.06 8.25 -8.08
C PHE A 94 -11.92 9.51 -8.28
N ARG A 95 -12.87 9.42 -9.21
CA ARG A 95 -13.81 10.50 -9.52
C ARG A 95 -15.19 10.22 -8.96
N GLN A 96 -15.92 11.28 -8.68
CA GLN A 96 -17.34 11.19 -8.37
C GLN A 96 -18.08 10.49 -9.54
N GLY A 97 -18.90 9.50 -9.20
CA GLY A 97 -19.62 8.67 -10.16
C GLY A 97 -18.91 7.37 -10.54
N ASP A 98 -17.62 7.21 -10.21
CA ASP A 98 -16.91 5.94 -10.43
C ASP A 98 -17.48 4.84 -9.53
N GLN A 99 -17.31 3.58 -9.91
CA GLN A 99 -17.72 2.45 -9.07
C GLN A 99 -16.84 2.39 -7.80
N GLY A 100 -17.48 2.25 -6.64
CA GLY A 100 -16.79 2.11 -5.36
C GLY A 100 -16.28 0.69 -5.15
N ASN A 101 -14.97 0.46 -5.38
CA ASN A 101 -14.37 -0.87 -5.27
C ASN A 101 -13.33 -1.02 -4.14
N CYS A 102 -12.99 0.07 -3.46
CA CYS A 102 -12.00 0.07 -2.38
C CYS A 102 -12.27 1.16 -1.32
N TRP A 103 -11.70 0.97 -0.14
CA TRP A 103 -11.66 1.91 0.97
C TRP A 103 -10.20 2.26 1.25
N TYR A 104 -9.91 3.52 1.60
CA TYR A 104 -8.57 4.02 1.83
C TYR A 104 -8.43 4.62 3.22
N ILE A 105 -7.25 4.46 3.81
CA ILE A 105 -6.82 5.12 5.04
C ILE A 105 -5.51 5.86 4.73
N VAL A 106 -5.41 7.13 5.11
CA VAL A 106 -4.23 7.95 4.87
C VAL A 106 -3.14 7.60 5.89
N LEU A 107 -2.03 7.05 5.42
CA LEU A 107 -0.83 6.84 6.25
C LEU A 107 0.09 8.04 6.24
N LYS A 108 0.27 8.65 5.06
CA LYS A 108 1.16 9.80 4.87
C LYS A 108 0.60 10.76 3.82
N GLY A 109 0.68 12.05 4.10
CA GLY A 109 0.27 13.12 3.19
C GLY A 109 -1.17 13.57 3.41
N SER A 110 -1.76 14.16 2.37
CA SER A 110 -3.12 14.68 2.42
C SER A 110 -3.84 14.63 1.07
N VAL A 111 -5.17 14.60 1.12
CA VAL A 111 -6.04 14.55 -0.06
C VAL A 111 -7.19 15.56 0.04
N ASP A 112 -7.57 16.15 -1.08
CA ASP A 112 -8.72 17.03 -1.18
C ASP A 112 -9.94 16.24 -1.69
N VAL A 113 -11.07 16.43 -1.01
CA VAL A 113 -12.36 15.82 -1.37
C VAL A 113 -13.20 16.88 -2.09
N ILE A 114 -13.61 16.58 -3.32
CA ILE A 114 -14.27 17.52 -4.22
C ILE A 114 -15.61 16.93 -4.70
N ILE A 115 -16.69 17.71 -4.58
CA ILE A 115 -18.03 17.33 -5.04
C ILE A 115 -18.46 18.24 -6.17
N ARG A 116 -18.89 17.66 -7.29
CA ARG A 116 -19.43 18.40 -8.44
C ARG A 116 -20.60 19.26 -8.00
N GLY A 117 -20.55 20.55 -8.31
CA GLY A 117 -21.56 21.54 -7.93
C GLY A 117 -21.39 22.14 -6.52
N ARG A 118 -20.50 21.61 -5.68
CA ARG A 118 -20.12 22.22 -4.38
C ARG A 118 -18.67 22.69 -4.34
N GLY A 119 -17.79 22.11 -5.14
CA GLY A 119 -16.35 22.36 -5.09
C GLY A 119 -15.65 21.50 -4.03
N MET A 120 -14.52 21.97 -3.52
CA MET A 120 -13.78 21.31 -2.45
C MET A 120 -14.54 21.40 -1.13
N VAL A 121 -14.83 20.24 -0.51
CA VAL A 121 -15.63 20.17 0.72
C VAL A 121 -14.79 19.99 1.97
N CYS A 122 -13.68 19.25 1.89
CA CYS A 122 -12.73 19.09 2.99
C CYS A 122 -11.38 18.58 2.46
N THR A 123 -10.37 18.66 3.33
CA THR A 123 -9.06 18.04 3.16
C THR A 123 -8.88 16.98 4.25
N LEU A 124 -8.50 15.77 3.85
CA LEU A 124 -8.20 14.67 4.75
C LEU A 124 -6.69 14.50 4.89
N ARG A 125 -6.23 14.12 6.08
CA ARG A 125 -4.82 14.00 6.47
C ARG A 125 -4.54 12.63 7.07
N GLU A 126 -3.29 12.41 7.47
CA GLU A 126 -2.85 11.19 8.16
C GLU A 126 -3.79 10.81 9.30
N GLY A 127 -4.29 9.58 9.26
CA GLY A 127 -5.29 9.06 10.21
C GLY A 127 -6.73 9.12 9.74
N ASP A 128 -7.04 9.96 8.75
CA ASP A 128 -8.36 9.98 8.15
C ASP A 128 -8.54 8.82 7.16
N ASP A 129 -9.80 8.43 6.96
CA ASP A 129 -10.19 7.41 6.01
C ASP A 129 -11.30 7.91 5.06
N PHE A 130 -11.38 7.33 3.85
CA PHE A 130 -12.36 7.76 2.85
C PHE A 130 -12.72 6.66 1.85
N GLY A 131 -13.88 6.83 1.23
CA GLY A 131 -14.41 5.92 0.21
C GLY A 131 -15.26 4.77 0.77
N LYS A 132 -15.38 4.63 2.10
CA LYS A 132 -16.18 3.58 2.76
C LYS A 132 -17.65 3.60 2.35
N LEU A 133 -18.25 4.78 2.20
CA LEU A 133 -19.68 4.94 1.92
C LEU A 133 -20.13 4.23 0.63
N ALA A 134 -19.29 4.25 -0.40
CA ALA A 134 -19.58 3.61 -1.68
C ALA A 134 -19.60 2.07 -1.57
N LEU A 135 -18.84 1.50 -0.63
CA LEU A 135 -18.82 0.06 -0.37
C LEU A 135 -20.05 -0.39 0.40
N VAL A 136 -20.43 0.37 1.44
CA VAL A 136 -21.56 0.05 2.32
C VAL A 136 -22.89 0.14 1.58
N ASN A 137 -23.07 1.15 0.73
CA ASN A 137 -24.34 1.41 0.04
C ASN A 137 -24.42 0.77 -1.34
N ASP A 138 -23.38 0.05 -1.76
CA ASP A 138 -23.22 -0.45 -3.13
C ASP A 138 -23.53 0.62 -4.20
N ALA A 139 -22.96 1.82 -3.98
CA ALA A 139 -23.28 3.02 -4.73
C ALA A 139 -22.04 3.62 -5.39
N PRO A 140 -22.21 4.44 -6.45
CA PRO A 140 -21.09 5.19 -7.03
C PRO A 140 -20.41 6.13 -6.02
N ARG A 141 -19.14 6.49 -6.28
CA ARG A 141 -18.38 7.45 -5.48
C ARG A 141 -19.13 8.79 -5.39
N ALA A 142 -19.38 9.26 -4.17
CA ALA A 142 -20.07 10.52 -3.94
C ALA A 142 -19.20 11.77 -4.19
N ALA A 143 -17.88 11.61 -4.26
CA ALA A 143 -16.91 12.69 -4.44
C ALA A 143 -15.71 12.22 -5.26
N THR A 144 -14.98 13.18 -5.83
CA THR A 144 -13.65 13.00 -6.41
C THR A 144 -12.62 13.22 -5.31
N VAL A 145 -11.58 12.38 -5.25
CA VAL A 145 -10.48 12.54 -4.30
C VAL A 145 -9.17 12.75 -5.06
N VAL A 146 -8.45 13.80 -4.69
CA VAL A 146 -7.22 14.24 -5.36
C VAL A 146 -6.10 14.39 -4.35
N LEU A 147 -4.90 13.92 -4.68
CA LEU A 147 -3.73 14.10 -3.83
C LEU A 147 -3.34 15.56 -3.75
N ARG A 148 -3.05 16.02 -2.54
CA ARG A 148 -2.57 17.38 -2.29
C ARG A 148 -1.04 17.43 -2.21
N GLU A 149 -0.41 16.32 -1.84
CA GLU A 149 1.03 16.22 -1.57
C GLU A 149 1.68 15.08 -2.37
N ASP A 150 2.95 15.29 -2.73
CA ASP A 150 3.80 14.26 -3.33
C ASP A 150 4.07 13.12 -2.34
N LYS A 151 4.36 11.93 -2.87
CA LYS A 151 4.74 10.74 -2.09
C LYS A 151 3.71 10.37 -1.00
N SER A 152 2.42 10.58 -1.28
CA SER A 152 1.32 10.19 -0.38
C SER A 152 1.17 8.68 -0.31
N GLN A 153 0.86 8.17 0.87
CA GLN A 153 0.81 6.74 1.18
C GLN A 153 -0.52 6.38 1.83
N PHE A 154 -1.08 5.24 1.43
CA PHE A 154 -2.39 4.79 1.84
C PHE A 154 -2.36 3.30 2.19
N LEU A 155 -3.21 2.93 3.14
CA LEU A 155 -3.70 1.56 3.26
C LEU A 155 -4.98 1.45 2.44
N ARG A 156 -5.10 0.40 1.63
CA ARG A 156 -6.28 0.12 0.83
C ARG A 156 -6.90 -1.21 1.23
N VAL A 157 -8.22 -1.23 1.36
CA VAL A 157 -9.00 -2.46 1.53
C VAL A 157 -9.96 -2.58 0.36
N ASP A 158 -9.90 -3.70 -0.34
CA ASP A 158 -10.77 -3.95 -1.48
C ASP A 158 -12.18 -4.37 -1.03
N LYS A 159 -13.18 -4.09 -1.86
CA LYS A 159 -14.59 -4.36 -1.57
C LYS A 159 -14.86 -5.82 -1.18
N ASN A 160 -14.18 -6.75 -1.84
CA ASN A 160 -14.33 -8.18 -1.59
C ASN A 160 -13.92 -8.58 -0.18
N ASP A 161 -12.99 -7.84 0.41
CA ASP A 161 -12.48 -8.08 1.76
C ASP A 161 -13.15 -7.20 2.81
N PHE A 162 -13.71 -6.06 2.41
CA PHE A 162 -14.44 -5.16 3.30
C PHE A 162 -15.69 -5.80 3.92
N ASN A 163 -16.38 -6.67 3.16
CA ASN A 163 -17.63 -7.32 3.59
C ASN A 163 -17.43 -8.68 4.30
N ARG A 164 -16.18 -9.07 4.60
CA ARG A 164 -15.84 -10.32 5.31
C ARG A 164 -15.70 -10.14 6.83
#